data_AF-A0A2H1VJ14-F1
#
_entry.id   AF-A0A2H1VJ14-F1
#
_cell.length_a   1.000
_cell.length_b   1.000
_cell.length_c   1.000
_cell.angle_alpha   90.00
_cell.angle_beta   90.00
_cell.angle_gamma   90.00
#
_symmetry.space_group_name_H-M   'P 1'
#
loop_
_entity.id
_entity.type
_entity.pdbx_description
1 polymer ?
#
loop_
_entity_poly.entity_id
_entity_poly.type
_entity_poly.pdbx_seq_one_letter_code
_entity_poly.pdbx_strand_id
1 'polypeptide(L)'
;MLFRIDKAINRLYSTVILSKIMNNQKCYFRQQEDKVDITFMLEVKGSARQFNFSRNSTESLQVLLTRMKTNIQKAIDKGNKKNKANPNSADIKLEFYDSNNVIIDESNTCRDLFSIIGPVKLKVSDNFYEVVFNSPWVLSVNLPQSILAGFPVYPINFETQYAKREKCTFNWYKGLPLNEKGNSVSEQHIQWEFASNNYIYTPSTQEVGMKLKFECIPGNDELVGPAVESISKNLVEAGPGRCPFETRHLFTKQKLKHKSFRCVSYNILADLYCDSDHTRTFLYPYCPAYALHIDYRKQLILKELFGYNGDIICLQEVDSKIFQSTLQPLMDTEGLNGLFYKKGKQVAEGLSCFYRRDRFKFLGDDCIVLSDALKSRSCLQTIWEKIKDNKPLTDRLLDRSTVASATFLHSIDNPDEILIVGNTHLYFHPDADHIRLLQGGAVIYWLMEILDNMRSKYPNKRISVILCGDFNSVPSCGIYQLYTTGASPSSLPDWKSSECKINNLCNKFLPNCRKGI
;
A
#
# COMPACT_ATOMS: atom_id res chain seq x y z
N MET A 1 7.37 -13.60 26.63
CA MET A 1 6.26 -12.70 26.25
C MET A 1 6.08 -12.58 24.73
N LEU A 2 6.56 -13.56 23.94
CA LEU A 2 6.60 -13.54 22.46
C LEU A 2 5.59 -14.49 21.78
N PHE A 3 4.78 -15.24 22.54
CA PHE A 3 3.84 -16.24 22.02
C PHE A 3 2.36 -15.80 22.00
N ARG A 4 2.06 -14.52 22.28
CA ARG A 4 0.68 -14.00 22.33
C ARG A 4 0.29 -13.07 21.18
N ILE A 5 1.20 -12.80 20.23
CA ILE A 5 0.95 -11.85 19.13
C ILE A 5 0.31 -12.54 17.89
N ASP A 6 0.55 -13.84 17.66
CA ASP A 6 -0.01 -14.53 16.49
C ASP A 6 -1.52 -14.82 16.57
N LYS A 7 -2.13 -14.75 17.76
CA LYS A 7 -3.59 -14.92 17.91
C LYS A 7 -4.39 -13.64 17.64
N ALA A 8 -3.73 -12.49 17.51
CA ALA A 8 -4.40 -11.21 17.23
C ALA A 8 -4.60 -10.95 15.73
N ILE A 9 -3.79 -11.55 14.85
CA ILE A 9 -3.88 -11.37 13.39
C ILE A 9 -5.14 -12.08 12.83
N ASN A 10 -5.62 -13.14 13.47
CA ASN A 10 -6.83 -13.87 13.02
C ASN A 10 -8.17 -13.23 13.43
N ARG A 11 -8.18 -12.01 14.00
CA ARG A 11 -9.42 -11.36 14.51
C ARG A 11 -9.79 -10.03 13.86
N LEU A 12 -9.13 -9.63 12.78
CA LEU A 12 -9.41 -8.38 12.05
C LEU A 12 -9.87 -8.55 10.60
N TYR A 13 -10.17 -9.78 10.16
CA TYR A 13 -10.93 -9.97 8.93
C TYR A 13 -12.38 -9.55 9.20
N SER A 14 -12.73 -8.31 8.83
CA SER A 14 -14.12 -7.92 8.61
C SER A 14 -14.77 -8.98 7.74
N THR A 15 -15.90 -9.54 8.17
CA THR A 15 -16.62 -10.58 7.42
C THR A 15 -16.94 -10.03 6.04
N VAL A 16 -16.21 -10.49 5.03
CA VAL A 16 -16.48 -10.16 3.64
C VAL A 16 -17.90 -10.63 3.35
N ILE A 17 -18.79 -9.69 3.03
CA ILE A 17 -20.14 -10.04 2.58
C ILE A 17 -19.97 -10.51 1.15
N LEU A 18 -19.87 -11.83 0.97
CA LEU A 18 -20.03 -12.43 -0.35
C LEU A 18 -21.39 -11.97 -0.86
N SER A 19 -21.41 -11.46 -2.10
CA SER A 19 -22.66 -11.06 -2.73
C SER A 19 -23.64 -12.23 -2.67
N LYS A 20 -24.94 -11.95 -2.77
CA LYS A 20 -25.96 -13.01 -2.94
C LYS A 20 -25.76 -13.86 -4.22
N ILE A 21 -24.66 -13.66 -4.95
CA ILE A 21 -24.30 -14.20 -6.26
C ILE A 21 -23.04 -15.08 -6.15
N MET A 22 -22.80 -15.74 -5.02
CA MET A 22 -21.91 -16.90 -5.04
C MET A 22 -22.61 -18.03 -5.81
N ASN A 23 -21.92 -18.67 -6.74
CA ASN A 23 -22.55 -19.71 -7.55
C ASN A 23 -22.96 -20.91 -6.67
N ASN A 24 -24.27 -21.17 -6.58
CA ASN A 24 -24.85 -22.23 -5.76
C ASN A 24 -24.52 -23.65 -6.24
N GLN A 25 -23.83 -23.80 -7.37
CA GLN A 25 -23.39 -25.08 -7.93
C GLN A 25 -21.87 -25.28 -7.83
N LYS A 26 -21.13 -24.41 -7.13
CA LYS A 26 -19.68 -24.49 -6.99
C LYS A 26 -19.25 -24.69 -5.54
N CYS A 27 -18.22 -25.50 -5.35
CA CYS A 27 -17.51 -25.66 -4.09
C CYS A 27 -16.06 -25.24 -4.29
N TYR A 28 -15.67 -24.13 -3.67
CA TYR A 28 -14.38 -23.51 -3.88
C TYR A 28 -13.37 -24.06 -2.89
N PHE A 29 -12.27 -24.61 -3.40
CA PHE A 29 -11.12 -25.10 -2.64
C PHE A 29 -9.93 -24.19 -2.90
N ARG A 30 -9.35 -23.62 -1.85
CA ARG A 30 -8.19 -22.72 -1.95
C ARG A 30 -7.09 -23.24 -1.04
N GLN A 31 -5.96 -23.62 -1.64
CA GLN A 31 -4.82 -24.09 -0.86
C GLN A 31 -4.02 -22.91 -0.30
N GLN A 32 -3.47 -23.07 0.89
CA GLN A 32 -2.43 -22.23 1.47
C GLN A 32 -1.41 -23.20 2.08
N GLU A 33 -0.14 -22.84 2.18
CA GLU A 33 0.98 -23.70 2.66
C GLU A 33 0.58 -25.03 3.33
N ASP A 34 0.03 -24.97 4.55
CA ASP A 34 -0.41 -26.11 5.35
C ASP A 34 -1.94 -26.30 5.43
N LYS A 35 -2.73 -25.46 4.75
CA LYS A 35 -4.19 -25.36 4.88
C LYS A 35 -4.95 -25.44 3.56
N VAL A 36 -6.20 -25.84 3.65
CA VAL A 36 -7.17 -25.76 2.56
C VAL A 36 -8.43 -25.10 3.09
N ASP A 37 -8.79 -23.96 2.50
CA ASP A 37 -10.02 -23.26 2.76
C ASP A 37 -11.09 -23.70 1.76
N ILE A 38 -12.28 -24.04 2.27
CA ILE A 38 -13.36 -24.62 1.51
C ILE A 38 -14.63 -23.81 1.74
N THR A 39 -15.27 -23.38 0.65
CA THR A 39 -16.49 -22.57 0.71
C THR A 39 -17.52 -23.03 -0.32
N PHE A 40 -18.77 -23.21 0.10
CA PHE A 40 -19.91 -23.44 -0.79
C PHE A 40 -21.21 -22.92 -0.15
N MET A 41 -22.24 -22.76 -0.97
CA MET A 41 -23.59 -22.40 -0.55
C MET A 41 -24.46 -23.65 -0.53
N LEU A 42 -25.27 -23.83 0.52
CA LEU A 42 -26.27 -24.90 0.60
C LEU A 42 -27.58 -24.32 1.12
N GLU A 43 -28.68 -24.64 0.46
CA GLU A 43 -30.00 -24.25 0.92
C GLU A 43 -30.40 -25.05 2.17
N VAL A 44 -30.71 -24.33 3.25
CA VAL A 44 -31.14 -24.93 4.52
C VAL A 44 -32.43 -24.23 4.92
N LYS A 45 -33.55 -24.97 4.94
CA LYS A 45 -34.87 -24.46 5.34
C LYS A 45 -35.34 -23.23 4.53
N GLY A 46 -35.18 -23.28 3.20
CA GLY A 46 -35.63 -22.19 2.31
C GLY A 46 -34.70 -20.97 2.28
N SER A 47 -33.50 -21.06 2.86
CA SER A 47 -32.52 -19.97 2.87
C SER A 47 -31.15 -20.49 2.46
N ALA A 48 -30.53 -19.85 1.47
CA ALA A 48 -29.17 -20.16 1.04
C ALA A 48 -28.18 -19.79 2.15
N ARG A 49 -27.41 -20.78 2.63
CA ARG A 49 -26.45 -20.60 3.70
C ARG A 49 -25.04 -20.94 3.24
N GLN A 50 -24.11 -20.05 3.54
CA GLN A 50 -22.69 -20.28 3.29
C GLN A 50 -22.08 -21.20 4.35
N PHE A 51 -21.33 -22.19 3.89
CA PHE A 51 -20.49 -23.03 4.73
C PHE A 51 -19.02 -22.73 4.43
N ASN A 52 -18.23 -22.55 5.48
CA ASN A 52 -16.80 -22.29 5.40
C ASN A 52 -16.04 -23.27 6.27
N PHE A 53 -14.99 -23.87 5.73
CA PHE A 53 -14.08 -24.75 6.46
C PHE A 53 -12.65 -24.31 6.20
N SER A 54 -11.81 -24.36 7.23
CA SER A 54 -10.36 -24.22 7.10
C SER A 54 -9.73 -25.44 7.74
N ARG A 55 -9.03 -26.24 6.94
CA ARG A 55 -8.53 -27.57 7.30
C ARG A 55 -7.05 -27.71 7.02
N ASN A 56 -6.38 -28.64 7.71
CA ASN A 56 -5.01 -28.97 7.37
C ASN A 56 -4.99 -29.67 6.00
N SER A 57 -4.07 -29.28 5.12
CA SER A 57 -3.92 -29.85 3.79
C SER A 57 -3.62 -31.36 3.79
N THR A 58 -2.98 -31.90 4.83
CA THR A 58 -2.69 -33.34 4.97
C THR A 58 -3.79 -34.11 5.71
N GLU A 59 -4.90 -33.46 6.05
CA GLU A 59 -6.04 -34.12 6.67
C GLU A 59 -6.77 -35.00 5.64
N SER A 60 -7.19 -36.20 6.04
CA SER A 60 -7.91 -37.11 5.16
C SER A 60 -9.32 -36.60 4.82
N LEU A 61 -9.81 -37.00 3.65
CA LEU A 61 -11.15 -36.67 3.18
C LEU A 61 -12.21 -37.24 4.11
N GLN A 62 -12.01 -38.42 4.70
CA GLN A 62 -12.91 -38.98 5.71
C GLN A 62 -13.18 -38.00 6.86
N VAL A 63 -12.11 -37.39 7.36
CA VAL A 63 -12.18 -36.45 8.48
C VAL A 63 -12.83 -35.14 8.03
N LEU A 64 -12.52 -34.66 6.82
CA LEU A 64 -13.16 -33.49 6.23
C LEU A 64 -14.68 -33.68 6.07
N LEU A 65 -15.09 -34.77 5.41
CA LEU A 65 -16.49 -35.08 5.11
C LEU A 65 -17.30 -35.26 6.40
N THR A 66 -16.73 -35.92 7.43
CA THR A 66 -17.36 -36.05 8.76
C THR A 66 -17.63 -34.68 9.38
N ARG A 67 -16.69 -33.74 9.26
CA ARG A 67 -16.88 -32.37 9.78
C ARG A 67 -17.88 -31.57 8.97
N MET A 68 -17.87 -31.69 7.65
CA MET A 68 -18.88 -31.09 6.79
C MET A 68 -20.27 -31.60 7.17
N LYS A 69 -20.45 -32.91 7.28
CA LYS A 69 -21.70 -33.56 7.72
C LYS A 69 -22.20 -32.99 9.04
N THR A 70 -21.31 -32.93 10.03
CA THR A 70 -21.64 -32.41 11.37
C THR A 70 -22.07 -30.95 11.35
N ASN A 71 -21.42 -30.09 10.55
CA ASN A 71 -21.77 -28.67 10.48
C ASN A 71 -23.08 -28.42 9.72
N ILE A 72 -23.32 -29.18 8.65
CA ILE A 72 -24.58 -29.13 7.90
C ILE A 72 -25.73 -29.62 8.80
N GLN A 73 -25.56 -30.75 9.49
CA GLN A 73 -26.56 -31.26 10.42
C GLN A 73 -26.88 -30.24 11.52
N LYS A 74 -25.85 -29.65 12.15
CA LYS A 74 -26.04 -28.57 13.13
C LYS A 74 -26.80 -27.38 12.55
N ALA A 75 -26.56 -27.01 11.29
CA ALA A 75 -27.26 -25.92 10.63
C ALA A 75 -28.74 -26.24 10.41
N ILE A 76 -29.06 -27.48 10.02
CA ILE A 76 -30.43 -27.99 9.88
C ILE A 76 -31.13 -28.03 11.24
N ASP A 77 -30.46 -28.51 12.29
CA ASP A 77 -31.05 -28.70 13.62
C ASP A 77 -31.28 -27.37 14.37
N LYS A 78 -30.45 -26.34 14.10
CA LYS A 78 -30.55 -25.02 14.74
C LYS A 78 -31.89 -24.37 14.37
N GLY A 79 -32.83 -24.40 15.31
CA GLY A 79 -34.23 -23.96 15.15
C GLY A 79 -35.24 -24.91 15.77
N ASN A 80 -34.90 -26.18 15.97
CA ASN A 80 -35.79 -27.21 16.56
C ASN A 80 -35.80 -27.19 18.10
N LYS A 81 -35.73 -26.02 18.74
CA LYS A 81 -35.73 -25.92 20.21
C LYS A 81 -37.08 -26.26 20.87
N LYS A 82 -38.15 -26.52 20.10
CA LYS A 82 -39.49 -26.80 20.65
C LYS A 82 -40.02 -28.23 20.49
N ASN A 83 -39.36 -29.16 19.79
CA ASN A 83 -39.82 -30.55 19.76
C ASN A 83 -38.63 -31.52 19.81
N LYS A 84 -38.23 -31.93 21.03
CA LYS A 84 -37.42 -33.13 21.27
C LYS A 84 -38.31 -34.37 21.12
N ALA A 85 -38.75 -34.67 19.90
CA ALA A 85 -39.32 -35.97 19.52
C ALA A 85 -39.58 -35.99 18.01
N ASN A 86 -38.52 -36.20 17.21
CA ASN A 86 -38.61 -36.95 15.95
C ASN A 86 -37.20 -37.14 15.36
N PRO A 87 -36.66 -38.38 15.37
CA PRO A 87 -35.37 -38.70 14.80
C PRO A 87 -35.53 -39.05 13.31
N ASN A 88 -35.91 -38.08 12.48
CA ASN A 88 -35.65 -38.18 11.04
C ASN A 88 -34.46 -37.27 10.74
N SER A 89 -33.27 -37.67 11.18
CA SER A 89 -32.03 -37.14 10.61
C SER A 89 -31.97 -37.66 9.18
N ALA A 90 -32.29 -36.81 8.21
CA ALA A 90 -31.98 -37.10 6.82
C ALA A 90 -30.49 -37.49 6.77
N ASP A 91 -30.17 -38.69 6.29
CA ASP A 91 -28.80 -39.16 6.23
C ASP A 91 -28.05 -38.30 5.21
N ILE A 92 -27.33 -37.27 5.69
CA ILE A 92 -26.56 -36.38 4.84
C ILE A 92 -25.42 -37.18 4.24
N LYS A 93 -25.55 -37.49 2.96
CA LYS A 93 -24.53 -38.20 2.18
C LYS A 93 -23.56 -37.20 1.55
N LEU A 94 -22.28 -37.38 1.81
CA LEU A 94 -21.21 -36.52 1.28
C LEU A 94 -20.16 -37.38 0.62
N GLU A 95 -19.90 -37.16 -0.67
CA GLU A 95 -18.96 -37.97 -1.46
C GLU A 95 -18.27 -37.08 -2.51
N PHE A 96 -16.97 -37.30 -2.74
CA PHE A 96 -16.27 -36.71 -3.88
C PHE A 96 -16.28 -37.67 -5.06
N TYR A 97 -16.42 -37.13 -6.27
CA TYR A 97 -16.42 -37.87 -7.53
C TYR A 97 -15.37 -37.30 -8.47
N ASP A 98 -14.68 -38.18 -9.19
CA ASP A 98 -13.74 -37.81 -10.25
C ASP A 98 -14.44 -37.51 -11.59
N SER A 99 -13.63 -37.29 -12.64
CA SER A 99 -14.12 -36.98 -13.98
C SER A 99 -14.90 -38.11 -14.65
N ASN A 100 -14.72 -39.35 -14.18
CA ASN A 100 -15.44 -40.54 -14.63
C ASN A 100 -16.68 -40.85 -13.76
N ASN A 101 -17.02 -39.97 -12.82
CA ASN A 101 -18.05 -40.17 -11.79
C ASN A 101 -17.79 -41.41 -10.90
N VAL A 102 -16.52 -41.72 -10.65
CA VAL A 102 -16.11 -42.72 -9.64
C VAL A 102 -15.87 -42.00 -8.30
N ILE A 103 -16.29 -42.63 -7.20
CA ILE A 103 -16.08 -42.10 -5.85
C ILE A 103 -14.58 -42.07 -5.55
N ILE A 104 -14.09 -40.90 -5.12
CA ILE A 104 -12.71 -40.71 -4.69
C ILE A 104 -12.55 -41.28 -3.27
N ASP A 105 -11.48 -42.05 -3.06
CA ASP A 105 -11.21 -42.72 -1.77
C ASP A 105 -11.07 -41.71 -0.62
N GLU A 106 -11.81 -41.94 0.46
CA GLU A 106 -11.80 -41.06 1.64
C GLU A 106 -10.46 -41.10 2.42
N SER A 107 -9.58 -42.06 2.10
CA SER A 107 -8.21 -42.15 2.62
C SER A 107 -7.27 -41.07 2.05
N ASN A 108 -7.58 -40.52 0.87
CA ASN A 108 -6.86 -39.39 0.29
C ASN A 108 -6.88 -38.17 1.22
N THR A 109 -5.93 -37.28 1.04
CA THR A 109 -5.85 -36.01 1.77
C THR A 109 -6.55 -34.87 1.04
N CYS A 110 -6.85 -33.78 1.75
CA CYS A 110 -7.37 -32.55 1.15
C CYS A 110 -6.45 -32.01 0.04
N ARG A 111 -5.13 -32.18 0.19
CA ARG A 111 -4.13 -31.80 -0.82
C ARG A 111 -4.20 -32.69 -2.05
N ASP A 112 -4.46 -33.98 -1.90
CA ASP A 112 -4.49 -34.91 -3.04
C ASP A 112 -5.57 -34.56 -4.05
N LEU A 113 -6.68 -33.94 -3.62
CA LEU A 113 -7.73 -33.43 -4.51
C LEU A 113 -7.19 -32.45 -5.58
N PHE A 114 -6.17 -31.65 -5.25
CA PHE A 114 -5.58 -30.69 -6.18
C PHE A 114 -4.72 -31.36 -7.27
N SER A 115 -4.37 -32.64 -7.08
CA SER A 115 -3.55 -33.42 -8.01
C SER A 115 -4.40 -34.30 -8.95
N ILE A 116 -5.73 -34.33 -8.76
CA ILE A 116 -6.63 -35.14 -9.59
C ILE A 116 -6.74 -34.51 -10.97
N ILE A 117 -6.57 -35.34 -12.00
CA ILE A 117 -6.67 -34.91 -13.40
C ILE A 117 -8.15 -34.87 -13.81
N GLY A 118 -8.61 -33.70 -14.23
CA GLY A 118 -9.97 -33.48 -14.71
C GLY A 118 -10.93 -32.94 -13.63
N PRO A 119 -12.21 -32.72 -13.98
CA PRO A 119 -13.17 -32.12 -13.08
C PRO A 119 -13.46 -33.02 -11.87
N VAL A 120 -13.53 -32.41 -10.68
CA VAL A 120 -13.94 -33.06 -9.43
C VAL A 120 -15.31 -32.52 -9.03
N LYS A 121 -16.18 -33.38 -8.50
CA LYS A 121 -17.50 -32.98 -7.98
C LYS A 121 -17.64 -33.37 -6.52
N LEU A 122 -18.29 -32.51 -5.74
CA LEU A 122 -18.74 -32.82 -4.38
C LEU A 122 -20.25 -33.05 -4.41
N LYS A 123 -20.70 -34.22 -3.98
CA LYS A 123 -22.11 -34.50 -3.75
C LYS A 123 -22.47 -34.19 -2.30
N VAL A 124 -23.52 -33.38 -2.08
CA VAL A 124 -24.09 -33.08 -0.77
C VAL A 124 -25.58 -33.43 -0.80
N SER A 125 -25.94 -34.59 -0.25
CA SER A 125 -27.26 -35.20 -0.40
C SER A 125 -27.61 -35.33 -1.89
N ASP A 126 -28.61 -34.59 -2.38
CA ASP A 126 -29.06 -34.64 -3.77
C ASP A 126 -28.40 -33.57 -4.66
N ASN A 127 -27.59 -32.68 -4.09
CA ASN A 127 -26.95 -31.58 -4.80
C ASN A 127 -25.53 -31.94 -5.23
N PHE A 128 -25.18 -31.61 -6.47
CA PHE A 128 -23.82 -31.73 -6.98
C PHE A 128 -23.18 -30.34 -7.11
N TYR A 129 -21.94 -30.24 -6.64
CA TYR A 129 -21.12 -29.05 -6.75
C TYR A 129 -19.89 -29.35 -7.60
N GLU A 130 -19.60 -28.51 -8.58
CA GLU A 130 -18.30 -28.48 -9.24
C GLU A 130 -17.25 -28.00 -8.23
N VAL A 131 -16.21 -28.80 -8.02
CA VAL A 131 -15.08 -28.40 -7.17
C VAL A 131 -14.14 -27.53 -7.98
N VAL A 132 -13.98 -26.28 -7.55
CA VAL A 132 -13.13 -25.30 -8.22
C VAL A 132 -11.90 -25.04 -7.36
N PHE A 133 -10.74 -25.44 -7.86
CA PHE A 133 -9.46 -25.30 -7.17
C PHE A 133 -8.80 -23.95 -7.47
N ASN A 134 -8.27 -23.31 -6.42
CA ASN A 134 -7.48 -22.08 -6.47
C ASN A 134 -8.10 -20.99 -7.35
N SER A 135 -9.43 -20.88 -7.30
CA SER A 135 -10.17 -19.82 -7.97
C SER A 135 -9.75 -18.45 -7.41
N PRO A 136 -9.68 -17.40 -8.25
CA PRO A 136 -9.52 -16.03 -7.79
C PRO A 136 -10.47 -15.70 -6.65
N TRP A 137 -9.99 -15.03 -5.62
CA TRP A 137 -10.76 -14.81 -4.41
C TRP A 137 -10.41 -13.47 -3.76
N VAL A 138 -11.42 -12.77 -3.25
CA VAL A 138 -11.22 -11.56 -2.43
C VAL A 138 -11.19 -11.98 -0.96
N LEU A 139 -10.05 -11.79 -0.30
CA LEU A 139 -9.84 -12.11 1.11
C LEU A 139 -10.39 -11.02 2.02
N SER A 140 -10.19 -9.76 1.63
CA SER A 140 -10.65 -8.60 2.37
C SER A 140 -10.89 -7.42 1.43
N VAL A 141 -11.90 -6.61 1.77
CA VAL A 141 -12.19 -5.34 1.09
C VAL A 141 -13.04 -4.45 2.00
N ASN A 142 -12.64 -3.19 2.13
CA ASN A 142 -13.37 -2.17 2.88
C ASN A 142 -13.43 -0.87 2.07
N LEU A 143 -14.32 0.04 2.47
CA LEU A 143 -14.35 1.41 1.95
C LEU A 143 -13.82 2.41 2.97
N PRO A 144 -13.23 3.53 2.53
CA PRO A 144 -12.75 4.60 3.41
C PRO A 144 -13.85 5.13 4.33
N GLN A 145 -13.47 5.61 5.52
CA GLN A 145 -14.44 6.24 6.41
C GLN A 145 -14.82 7.64 5.93
N SER A 146 -13.83 8.43 5.49
CA SER A 146 -14.09 9.73 4.88
C SER A 146 -14.26 9.54 3.38
N ILE A 147 -15.35 10.08 2.82
CA ILE A 147 -15.68 10.00 1.40
C ILE A 147 -16.10 11.40 0.97
N LEU A 148 -15.26 12.09 0.21
CA LEU A 148 -15.49 13.49 -0.14
C LEU A 148 -15.89 13.64 -1.61
N ALA A 149 -16.94 14.42 -1.88
CA ALA A 149 -17.30 14.83 -3.23
C ALA A 149 -16.12 15.54 -3.92
N GLY A 150 -15.77 15.08 -5.12
CA GLY A 150 -14.66 15.60 -5.92
C GLY A 150 -13.29 15.03 -5.55
N PHE A 151 -13.22 13.96 -4.74
CA PHE A 151 -11.98 13.29 -4.33
C PHE A 151 -12.00 11.79 -4.64
N PRO A 152 -10.85 11.16 -4.88
CA PRO A 152 -10.79 9.74 -5.24
C PRO A 152 -11.17 8.84 -4.06
N VAL A 153 -12.08 7.90 -4.31
CA VAL A 153 -12.51 6.82 -3.43
C VAL A 153 -12.09 5.51 -4.06
N TYR A 154 -11.57 4.60 -3.24
CA TYR A 154 -10.97 3.35 -3.67
C TYR A 154 -11.15 2.30 -2.56
N PRO A 155 -11.16 1.00 -2.89
CA PRO A 155 -11.22 -0.04 -1.88
C PRO A 155 -9.93 -0.04 -1.04
N ILE A 156 -10.08 -0.01 0.28
CA ILE A 156 -8.97 -0.10 1.25
C ILE A 156 -8.89 -1.52 1.82
N ASN A 157 -7.67 -1.95 2.19
CA ASN A 157 -7.38 -3.33 2.57
C ASN A 157 -7.96 -4.31 1.55
N PHE A 158 -7.69 -4.06 0.26
CA PHE A 158 -8.14 -4.91 -0.84
C PHE A 158 -7.11 -6.01 -1.08
N GLU A 159 -7.37 -7.18 -0.51
CA GLU A 159 -6.47 -8.34 -0.60
C GLU A 159 -7.14 -9.44 -1.40
N THR A 160 -6.38 -10.05 -2.31
CA THR A 160 -6.86 -11.13 -3.17
C THR A 160 -5.93 -12.33 -3.14
N GLN A 161 -6.48 -13.51 -3.31
CA GLN A 161 -5.76 -14.76 -3.52
C GLN A 161 -6.03 -15.27 -4.93
N TYR A 162 -5.01 -15.77 -5.63
CA TYR A 162 -5.13 -16.32 -7.00
C TYR A 162 -5.73 -15.39 -8.05
N ALA A 163 -5.90 -14.10 -7.74
CA ALA A 163 -6.44 -13.10 -8.64
C ALA A 163 -5.33 -12.19 -9.16
N LYS A 164 -5.51 -11.70 -10.39
CA LYS A 164 -4.73 -10.62 -10.99
C LYS A 164 -5.63 -9.40 -11.06
N ARG A 165 -5.21 -8.28 -10.48
CA ARG A 165 -6.06 -7.06 -10.38
C ARG A 165 -6.53 -6.57 -11.74
N GLU A 166 -5.68 -6.66 -12.77
CA GLU A 166 -5.99 -6.31 -14.16
C GLU A 166 -6.98 -7.27 -14.84
N LYS A 167 -7.26 -8.42 -14.23
CA LYS A 167 -8.29 -9.38 -14.65
C LYS A 167 -9.54 -9.33 -13.78
N CYS A 168 -9.53 -8.55 -12.70
CA CYS A 168 -10.71 -8.32 -11.87
C CYS A 168 -11.65 -7.32 -12.55
N THR A 169 -12.96 -7.51 -12.33
CA THR A 169 -13.98 -6.50 -12.67
C THR A 169 -14.34 -5.72 -11.42
N PHE A 170 -14.41 -4.40 -11.53
CA PHE A 170 -14.78 -3.50 -10.44
C PHE A 170 -16.04 -2.76 -10.83
N ASN A 171 -17.03 -2.71 -9.94
CA ASN A 171 -18.25 -1.93 -10.15
C ASN A 171 -18.52 -1.07 -8.92
N TRP A 172 -18.87 0.20 -9.17
CA TRP A 172 -19.33 1.13 -8.17
C TRP A 172 -20.80 1.41 -8.38
N TYR A 173 -21.52 1.45 -7.28
CA TYR A 173 -22.92 1.85 -7.23
C TYR A 173 -23.10 2.94 -6.19
N LYS A 174 -24.12 3.77 -6.38
CA LYS A 174 -24.52 4.82 -5.45
C LYS A 174 -26.00 4.65 -5.11
N GLY A 175 -26.39 5.08 -3.92
CA GLY A 175 -27.78 4.98 -3.51
C GLY A 175 -28.10 5.91 -2.36
N LEU A 176 -29.28 6.53 -2.43
CA LEU A 176 -29.81 7.34 -1.33
C LEU A 176 -30.32 6.41 -0.23
N PRO A 177 -29.86 6.57 1.02
CA PRO A 177 -30.34 5.78 2.14
C PRO A 177 -31.68 6.32 2.68
N LEU A 178 -32.55 6.82 1.81
CA LEU A 178 -33.85 7.41 2.15
C LEU A 178 -34.96 6.79 1.29
N ASN A 179 -36.17 6.65 1.86
CA ASN A 179 -37.37 6.34 1.07
C ASN A 179 -38.00 7.59 0.45
N GLU A 180 -39.05 7.42 -0.35
CA GLU A 180 -39.80 8.51 -0.99
C GLU A 180 -40.36 9.55 -0.01
N LYS A 181 -40.53 9.18 1.26
CA LYS A 181 -41.00 10.06 2.35
C LYS A 181 -39.86 10.74 3.11
N GLY A 182 -38.60 10.55 2.69
CA GLY A 182 -37.42 11.13 3.34
C GLY A 182 -36.97 10.42 4.62
N ASN A 183 -37.48 9.23 4.92
CA ASN A 183 -37.06 8.46 6.11
C ASN A 183 -35.89 7.54 5.77
N SER A 184 -34.96 7.39 6.72
CA SER A 184 -33.81 6.49 6.58
C SER A 184 -34.22 5.05 6.35
N VAL A 185 -33.58 4.39 5.38
CA VAL A 185 -33.77 2.96 5.09
C VAL A 185 -32.53 2.15 5.44
N SER A 186 -32.71 0.86 5.73
CA SER A 186 -31.58 -0.04 5.90
C SER A 186 -30.91 -0.34 4.56
N GLU A 187 -29.65 -0.77 4.59
CA GLU A 187 -28.82 -1.02 3.40
C GLU A 187 -29.44 -2.02 2.40
N GLN A 188 -30.29 -2.93 2.88
CA GLN A 188 -31.01 -3.91 2.07
C GLN A 188 -32.13 -3.31 1.21
N HIS A 189 -32.60 -2.11 1.57
CA HIS A 189 -33.70 -1.42 0.88
C HIS A 189 -33.19 -0.20 0.08
N ILE A 190 -31.88 0.04 0.07
CA ILE A 190 -31.29 1.07 -0.78
C ILE A 190 -31.43 0.64 -2.24
N GLN A 191 -31.98 1.53 -3.07
CA GLN A 191 -31.96 1.38 -4.52
C GLN A 191 -30.58 1.77 -5.04
N TRP A 192 -29.87 0.81 -5.62
CA TRP A 192 -28.50 0.99 -6.11
C TRP A 192 -28.50 1.33 -7.59
N GLU A 193 -27.91 2.48 -7.93
CA GLU A 193 -27.65 2.91 -9.30
C GLU A 193 -26.19 2.65 -9.64
N PHE A 194 -25.93 2.06 -10.82
CA PHE A 194 -24.56 1.88 -11.31
C PHE A 194 -23.90 3.24 -11.59
N ALA A 195 -22.65 3.41 -11.14
CA ALA A 195 -21.92 4.67 -11.23
C ALA A 195 -20.65 4.57 -12.08
N SER A 196 -19.86 3.50 -11.96
CA SER A 196 -18.57 3.37 -12.64
C SER A 196 -18.08 1.93 -12.63
N ASN A 197 -17.26 1.54 -13.61
CA ASN A 197 -16.55 0.27 -13.65
C ASN A 197 -15.02 0.40 -13.43
N ASN A 198 -14.57 1.56 -12.94
CA ASN A 198 -13.16 1.81 -12.64
C ASN A 198 -12.79 1.35 -11.23
N TYR A 199 -11.51 1.05 -11.01
CA TYR A 199 -11.00 0.73 -9.67
C TYR A 199 -11.16 1.90 -8.68
N ILE A 200 -10.94 3.12 -9.16
CA ILE A 200 -11.11 4.37 -8.42
C ILE A 200 -12.40 5.05 -8.87
N TYR A 201 -13.19 5.55 -7.92
CA TYR A 201 -14.40 6.33 -8.18
C TYR A 201 -14.28 7.72 -7.55
N THR A 202 -14.69 8.76 -8.26
CA THR A 202 -14.70 10.14 -7.73
C THR A 202 -16.15 10.61 -7.66
N PRO A 203 -16.79 10.61 -6.48
CA PRO A 203 -18.17 11.04 -6.36
C PRO A 203 -18.31 12.53 -6.68
N SER A 204 -19.45 12.92 -7.23
CA SER A 204 -19.78 14.32 -7.52
C SER A 204 -20.46 15.02 -6.35
N THR A 205 -20.62 16.34 -6.44
CA THR A 205 -21.36 17.12 -5.43
C THR A 205 -22.85 16.76 -5.36
N GLN A 206 -23.43 16.20 -6.42
CA GLN A 206 -24.83 15.75 -6.44
C GLN A 206 -25.03 14.47 -5.62
N GLU A 207 -23.95 13.78 -5.26
CA GLU A 207 -23.96 12.49 -4.56
C GLU A 207 -23.74 12.64 -3.06
N VAL A 208 -23.58 13.87 -2.57
CA VAL A 208 -23.51 14.16 -1.12
C VAL A 208 -24.77 13.63 -0.44
N GLY A 209 -24.58 12.88 0.65
CA GLY A 209 -25.64 12.19 1.38
C GLY A 209 -25.97 10.78 0.86
N MET A 210 -25.38 10.33 -0.24
CA MET A 210 -25.54 8.95 -0.73
C MET A 210 -24.54 7.99 -0.06
N LYS A 211 -24.89 6.71 -0.04
CA LYS A 211 -23.92 5.62 0.21
C LYS A 211 -23.29 5.16 -1.11
N LEU A 212 -22.08 4.62 -1.00
CA LEU A 212 -21.40 3.94 -2.09
C LEU A 212 -21.36 2.43 -1.83
N LYS A 213 -21.49 1.64 -2.88
CA LYS A 213 -21.26 0.19 -2.87
C LYS A 213 -20.20 -0.14 -3.90
N PHE A 214 -19.15 -0.81 -3.46
CA PHE A 214 -18.12 -1.37 -4.31
C PHE A 214 -18.35 -2.87 -4.47
N GLU A 215 -18.24 -3.35 -5.70
CA GLU A 215 -18.29 -4.77 -6.05
C GLU A 215 -17.01 -5.13 -6.79
N CYS A 216 -16.40 -6.25 -6.40
CA CYS A 216 -15.28 -6.85 -7.11
C CYS A 216 -15.63 -8.28 -7.52
N ILE A 217 -15.45 -8.58 -8.80
CA ILE A 217 -15.44 -9.93 -9.34
C ILE A 217 -13.97 -10.29 -9.60
N PRO A 218 -13.33 -11.10 -8.74
CA PRO A 218 -11.91 -11.41 -8.87
C PRO A 218 -11.68 -12.32 -10.09
N GLY A 219 -10.63 -12.06 -10.85
CA GLY A 219 -10.29 -12.85 -12.04
C GLY A 219 -8.79 -13.13 -12.14
N ASN A 220 -8.43 -14.15 -12.91
CA ASN A 220 -7.07 -14.37 -13.39
C ASN A 220 -7.12 -14.71 -14.90
N ASP A 221 -6.08 -15.34 -15.46
CA ASP A 221 -6.06 -15.65 -16.90
C ASP A 221 -7.03 -16.77 -17.30
N GLU A 222 -7.46 -17.60 -16.35
CA GLU A 222 -8.20 -18.84 -16.60
C GLU A 222 -9.60 -18.84 -15.97
N LEU A 223 -9.72 -18.25 -14.79
CA LEU A 223 -10.88 -18.39 -13.91
C LEU A 223 -11.39 -17.03 -13.45
N VAL A 224 -12.67 -17.03 -13.08
CA VAL A 224 -13.35 -15.94 -12.39
C VAL A 224 -13.91 -16.49 -11.08
N GLY A 225 -13.68 -15.75 -10.00
CA GLY A 225 -14.19 -16.06 -8.68
C GLY A 225 -15.54 -15.41 -8.38
N PRO A 226 -16.08 -15.64 -7.17
CA PRO A 226 -17.36 -15.06 -6.79
C PRO A 226 -17.26 -13.55 -6.53
N ALA A 227 -18.33 -12.84 -6.89
CA ALA A 227 -18.44 -11.41 -6.64
C ALA A 227 -18.55 -11.12 -5.14
N VAL A 228 -17.82 -10.10 -4.70
CA VAL A 228 -17.79 -9.61 -3.32
C VAL A 228 -18.19 -8.14 -3.30
N GLU A 229 -19.05 -7.77 -2.35
CA GLU A 229 -19.54 -6.41 -2.19
C GLU A 229 -19.06 -5.79 -0.86
N SER A 230 -18.87 -4.47 -0.86
CA SER A 230 -18.58 -3.66 0.31
C SER A 230 -19.38 -2.35 0.23
N ILE A 231 -20.15 -2.04 1.26
CA ILE A 231 -20.97 -0.82 1.35
C ILE A 231 -20.28 0.18 2.27
N SER A 232 -20.31 1.46 1.91
CA SER A 232 -19.69 2.52 2.69
C SER A 232 -20.39 2.64 4.06
N LYS A 233 -19.58 2.76 5.12
CA LYS A 233 -20.11 2.98 6.46
C LYS A 233 -20.76 4.36 6.55
N ASN A 234 -20.04 5.37 6.06
CA ASN A 234 -20.46 6.76 6.04
C ASN A 234 -21.02 7.17 4.67
N LEU A 235 -21.69 8.31 4.66
CA LEU A 235 -22.22 8.93 3.45
C LEU A 235 -21.11 9.71 2.73
N VAL A 236 -21.32 9.98 1.45
CA VAL A 236 -20.52 10.99 0.74
C VAL A 236 -20.75 12.35 1.40
N GLU A 237 -19.67 13.01 1.78
CA GLU A 237 -19.65 14.33 2.40
C GLU A 237 -19.24 15.40 1.38
N ALA A 238 -19.56 16.66 1.67
CA ALA A 238 -19.04 17.78 0.89
C ALA A 238 -17.50 17.85 1.03
N GLY A 239 -16.80 18.12 -0.07
CA GLY A 239 -15.36 18.39 -0.02
C GLY A 239 -15.03 19.71 0.70
N PRO A 240 -13.75 19.98 1.01
CA PRO A 240 -13.28 21.19 1.69
C PRO A 240 -13.47 22.53 0.96
N GLY A 241 -14.21 22.56 -0.15
CA GLY A 241 -14.18 23.68 -1.09
C GLY A 241 -12.89 23.70 -1.89
N ARG A 242 -12.36 24.88 -2.19
CA ARG A 242 -11.19 25.06 -3.05
C ARG A 242 -9.92 24.63 -2.35
N CYS A 243 -9.20 23.67 -2.94
CA CYS A 243 -7.88 23.26 -2.44
C CYS A 243 -6.75 24.03 -3.13
N PRO A 244 -5.64 24.37 -2.45
CA PRO A 244 -4.53 25.11 -3.04
C PRO A 244 -3.95 24.45 -4.31
N PHE A 245 -3.88 23.12 -4.32
CA PHE A 245 -3.36 22.35 -5.45
C PHE A 245 -4.20 22.46 -6.73
N GLU A 246 -5.47 22.85 -6.66
CA GLU A 246 -6.32 22.96 -7.86
C GLU A 246 -5.83 24.08 -8.78
N THR A 247 -5.31 25.17 -8.21
CA THR A 247 -4.65 26.23 -8.99
C THR A 247 -3.35 25.71 -9.62
N ARG A 248 -2.59 24.87 -8.90
CA ARG A 248 -1.36 24.24 -9.41
C ARG A 248 -1.66 23.25 -10.54
N HIS A 249 -2.79 22.54 -10.46
CA HIS A 249 -3.25 21.60 -11.50
C HIS A 249 -3.54 22.27 -12.84
N LEU A 250 -3.85 23.57 -12.86
CA LEU A 250 -3.98 24.33 -14.11
C LEU A 250 -2.68 24.33 -14.93
N PHE A 251 -1.52 24.20 -14.29
CA PHE A 251 -0.20 24.13 -14.93
C PHE A 251 0.23 22.70 -15.28
N THR A 252 -0.54 21.70 -14.85
CA THR A 252 -0.18 20.28 -14.97
C THR A 252 -1.29 19.43 -15.58
N LYS A 253 -2.22 20.04 -16.33
CA LYS A 253 -3.38 19.38 -16.95
C LYS A 253 -3.04 18.16 -17.80
N GLN A 254 -1.87 18.18 -18.44
CA GLN A 254 -1.40 17.09 -19.30
C GLN A 254 -0.05 16.56 -18.82
N LYS A 255 0.17 15.27 -19.12
CA LYS A 255 1.48 14.62 -19.02
C LYS A 255 2.44 15.27 -20.02
N LEU A 256 3.69 15.45 -19.63
CA LEU A 256 4.73 15.87 -20.56
C LEU A 256 5.10 14.71 -21.49
N LYS A 257 5.65 15.03 -22.66
CA LYS A 257 6.00 14.06 -23.72
C LYS A 257 7.45 14.25 -24.17
N HIS A 258 7.96 13.27 -24.93
CA HIS A 258 9.31 13.31 -25.51
C HIS A 258 10.38 13.50 -24.43
N LYS A 259 11.37 14.37 -24.65
CA LYS A 259 12.51 14.57 -23.75
C LYS A 259 12.19 15.40 -22.49
N SER A 260 10.94 15.82 -22.27
CA SER A 260 10.54 16.59 -21.10
C SER A 260 9.77 15.72 -20.10
N PHE A 261 10.14 15.77 -18.82
CA PHE A 261 9.47 15.04 -17.75
C PHE A 261 9.25 15.93 -16.53
N ARG A 262 8.28 15.57 -15.69
CA ARG A 262 7.91 16.32 -14.49
C ARG A 262 8.37 15.58 -13.24
N CYS A 263 9.14 16.27 -12.41
CA CYS A 263 9.59 15.78 -11.11
C CYS A 263 8.79 16.47 -9.98
N VAL A 264 8.35 15.71 -8.99
CA VAL A 264 7.67 16.19 -7.79
C VAL A 264 8.49 15.80 -6.57
N SER A 265 8.73 16.73 -5.64
CA SER A 265 9.26 16.45 -4.30
C SER A 265 8.24 16.90 -3.28
N TYR A 266 7.79 16.02 -2.37
CA TYR A 266 6.74 16.35 -1.41
C TYR A 266 6.85 15.57 -0.10
N ASN A 267 7.03 16.26 1.01
CA ASN A 267 6.83 15.71 2.34
C ASN A 267 5.32 15.66 2.62
N ILE A 268 4.78 14.45 2.80
CA ILE A 268 3.33 14.22 2.92
C ILE A 268 2.82 14.13 4.36
N LEU A 269 3.68 14.42 5.34
CA LEU A 269 3.41 14.37 6.77
C LEU A 269 2.95 12.98 7.26
N ALA A 270 3.83 12.24 7.93
CA ALA A 270 3.51 10.89 8.39
C ALA A 270 2.40 10.94 9.44
N ASP A 271 1.51 9.95 9.40
CA ASP A 271 0.39 9.85 10.34
C ASP A 271 0.84 9.65 11.79
N LEU A 272 1.99 9.00 11.97
CA LEU A 272 2.59 8.84 13.29
C LEU A 272 2.95 10.18 13.97
N TYR A 273 3.06 11.27 13.22
CA TYR A 273 3.25 12.63 13.75
C TYR A 273 1.94 13.41 13.90
N CYS A 274 0.82 12.90 13.38
CA CYS A 274 -0.50 13.53 13.41
C CYS A 274 -1.35 13.09 14.60
N ASP A 275 -1.22 11.82 15.00
CA ASP A 275 -2.12 11.18 15.97
C ASP A 275 -1.63 11.28 17.43
N SER A 276 -1.24 12.48 17.86
CA SER A 276 -0.93 12.73 19.28
C SER A 276 -1.66 13.97 19.79
N ASP A 277 -2.02 13.96 21.07
CA ASP A 277 -2.63 15.14 21.72
C ASP A 277 -1.69 16.34 21.65
N HIS A 278 -0.39 16.12 21.81
CA HIS A 278 0.62 17.16 21.66
C HIS A 278 0.58 17.79 20.26
N THR A 279 0.50 16.97 19.22
CA THR A 279 0.38 17.47 17.85
C THR A 279 -0.88 18.32 17.67
N ARG A 280 -2.04 17.80 18.10
CA ARG A 280 -3.33 18.47 17.93
C ARG A 280 -3.43 19.78 18.73
N THR A 281 -2.74 19.89 19.85
CA THR A 281 -2.84 21.05 20.76
C THR A 281 -1.72 22.06 20.60
N PHE A 282 -0.52 21.66 20.17
CA PHE A 282 0.65 22.54 20.09
C PHE A 282 1.20 22.73 18.67
N LEU A 283 1.29 21.66 17.87
CA LEU A 283 1.85 21.77 16.51
C LEU A 283 0.82 22.30 15.50
N TYR A 284 -0.40 21.75 15.53
CA TYR A 284 -1.46 22.08 14.58
C TYR A 284 -2.79 22.49 15.25
N PRO A 285 -2.79 23.38 16.27
CA PRO A 285 -4.03 23.76 16.99
C PRO A 285 -5.07 24.46 16.11
N TYR A 286 -4.62 25.05 15.00
CA TYR A 286 -5.46 25.71 14.00
C TYR A 286 -6.11 24.73 13.01
N CYS A 287 -5.69 23.46 12.98
CA CYS A 287 -6.20 22.46 12.06
C CYS A 287 -7.29 21.63 12.74
N PRO A 288 -8.52 21.55 12.17
CA PRO A 288 -9.56 20.69 12.71
C PRO A 288 -9.11 19.22 12.80
N ALA A 289 -9.49 18.53 13.88
CA ALA A 289 -9.05 17.15 14.13
C ALA A 289 -9.39 16.19 12.98
N TYR A 290 -10.56 16.35 12.34
CA TYR A 290 -10.95 15.54 11.19
C TYR A 290 -10.02 15.73 9.98
N ALA A 291 -9.46 16.94 9.81
CA ALA A 291 -8.59 17.27 8.68
C ALA A 291 -7.15 16.76 8.88
N LEU A 292 -6.74 16.49 10.14
CA LEU A 292 -5.47 15.82 10.46
C LEU A 292 -5.55 14.29 10.30
N HIS A 293 -6.74 13.71 10.40
CA HIS A 293 -6.93 12.27 10.33
C HIS A 293 -6.51 11.72 8.96
N ILE A 294 -5.78 10.58 8.95
CA ILE A 294 -5.20 10.02 7.72
C ILE A 294 -6.22 9.71 6.63
N ASP A 295 -7.42 9.23 7.00
CA ASP A 295 -8.47 8.93 6.01
C ASP A 295 -8.94 10.16 5.25
N TYR A 296 -8.85 11.34 5.87
CA TYR A 296 -9.13 12.61 5.21
C TYR A 296 -7.91 13.06 4.39
N ARG A 297 -6.73 13.16 5.01
CA ARG A 297 -5.50 13.66 4.35
C ARG A 297 -5.13 12.88 3.10
N LYS A 298 -5.22 11.55 3.14
CA LYS A 298 -4.82 10.70 2.01
C LYS A 298 -5.65 10.97 0.75
N GLN A 299 -6.94 11.31 0.88
CA GLN A 299 -7.78 11.68 -0.26
C GLN A 299 -7.28 12.96 -0.94
N LEU A 300 -6.89 13.97 -0.14
CA LEU A 300 -6.33 15.23 -0.64
C LEU A 300 -4.96 15.00 -1.29
N ILE A 301 -4.08 14.24 -0.62
CA ILE A 301 -2.74 13.91 -1.13
C ILE A 301 -2.83 13.18 -2.47
N LEU A 302 -3.74 12.20 -2.59
CA LEU A 302 -3.92 11.45 -3.84
C LEU A 302 -4.44 12.34 -4.96
N LYS A 303 -5.49 13.14 -4.71
CA LYS A 303 -6.01 14.10 -5.70
C LYS A 303 -4.92 15.08 -6.13
N GLU A 304 -4.14 15.59 -5.18
CA GLU A 304 -3.02 16.49 -5.43
C GLU A 304 -1.96 15.84 -6.33
N LEU A 305 -1.48 14.63 -5.99
CA LEU A 305 -0.45 13.94 -6.75
C LEU A 305 -0.91 13.51 -8.15
N PHE A 306 -2.15 13.01 -8.28
CA PHE A 306 -2.71 12.64 -9.58
C PHE A 306 -2.82 13.83 -10.52
N GLY A 307 -3.34 14.97 -10.04
CA GLY A 307 -3.46 16.16 -10.86
C GLY A 307 -2.12 16.78 -11.28
N TYR A 308 -1.00 16.42 -10.61
CA TYR A 308 0.32 16.82 -11.08
C TYR A 308 0.77 16.11 -12.34
N ASN A 309 0.21 14.96 -12.71
CA ASN A 309 0.69 14.20 -13.87
C ASN A 309 2.23 14.04 -13.84
N GLY A 310 2.78 13.75 -12.66
CA GLY A 310 4.23 13.62 -12.44
C GLY A 310 4.79 12.37 -13.12
N ASP A 311 6.04 12.44 -13.57
CA ASP A 311 6.75 11.28 -14.13
C ASP A 311 7.74 10.67 -13.15
N ILE A 312 8.29 11.49 -12.25
CA ILE A 312 9.10 11.10 -11.09
C ILE A 312 8.52 11.80 -9.87
N ILE A 313 8.22 11.06 -8.81
CA ILE A 313 7.62 11.60 -7.58
C ILE A 313 8.41 11.08 -6.38
N CYS A 314 9.16 11.97 -5.73
CA CYS A 314 9.91 11.70 -4.52
C CYS A 314 9.11 12.19 -3.31
N LEU A 315 8.74 11.28 -2.41
CA LEU A 315 8.00 11.62 -1.20
C LEU A 315 8.85 11.41 0.04
N GLN A 316 8.60 12.23 1.06
CA GLN A 316 9.15 12.10 2.41
C GLN A 316 8.02 11.91 3.42
N GLU A 317 8.34 11.36 4.60
CA GLU A 317 7.37 11.04 5.66
C GLU A 317 6.24 10.12 5.20
N VAL A 318 6.61 9.08 4.46
CA VAL A 318 5.65 8.08 4.00
C VAL A 318 5.56 6.96 5.01
N ASP A 319 4.42 6.79 5.68
CA ASP A 319 4.19 5.60 6.51
C ASP A 319 4.24 4.33 5.65
N SER A 320 4.97 3.32 6.12
CA SER A 320 5.13 2.03 5.44
C SER A 320 3.79 1.36 5.09
N LYS A 321 2.83 1.41 6.01
CA LYS A 321 1.47 0.90 5.77
C LYS A 321 0.73 1.70 4.71
N ILE A 322 0.87 3.03 4.68
CA ILE A 322 0.22 3.89 3.69
C ILE A 322 0.86 3.71 2.31
N PHE A 323 2.17 3.52 2.25
CA PHE A 323 2.84 3.13 1.00
C PHE A 323 2.24 1.83 0.43
N GLN A 324 2.21 0.76 1.24
CA GLN A 324 1.79 -0.57 0.79
C GLN A 324 0.29 -0.65 0.47
N SER A 325 -0.56 -0.10 1.33
CA SER A 325 -2.02 -0.25 1.23
C SER A 325 -2.70 0.81 0.37
N THR A 326 -2.04 1.94 0.10
CA THR A 326 -2.66 3.10 -0.56
C THR A 326 -1.83 3.62 -1.71
N LEU A 327 -0.63 4.17 -1.45
CA LEU A 327 0.10 4.89 -2.50
C LEU A 327 0.56 3.95 -3.62
N GLN A 328 1.17 2.81 -3.31
CA GLN A 328 1.68 1.89 -4.31
C GLN A 328 0.56 1.34 -5.22
N PRO A 329 -0.54 0.76 -4.68
CA PRO A 329 -1.61 0.26 -5.53
C PRO A 329 -2.24 1.35 -6.42
N LEU A 330 -2.43 2.56 -5.89
CA LEU A 330 -3.10 3.64 -6.61
C LEU A 330 -2.20 4.33 -7.65
N MET A 331 -0.93 4.60 -7.31
CA MET A 331 0.05 5.12 -8.27
C MET A 331 0.30 4.12 -9.40
N ASP A 332 0.20 2.82 -9.11
CA ASP A 332 0.28 1.78 -10.12
C ASP A 332 -0.86 1.88 -11.15
N THR A 333 -2.08 2.22 -10.74
CA THR A 333 -3.20 2.45 -11.68
C THR A 333 -2.94 3.65 -12.61
N GLU A 334 -2.11 4.60 -12.18
CA GLU A 334 -1.68 5.75 -12.97
C GLU A 334 -0.42 5.50 -13.82
N GLY A 335 0.07 4.25 -13.85
CA GLY A 335 1.23 3.83 -14.63
C GLY A 335 2.58 4.05 -13.95
N LEU A 336 2.61 4.29 -12.62
CA LEU A 336 3.85 4.51 -11.87
C LEU A 336 4.23 3.30 -11.01
N ASN A 337 5.50 2.90 -11.09
CA ASN A 337 6.11 1.99 -10.13
C ASN A 337 6.66 2.80 -8.95
N GLY A 338 6.56 2.27 -7.73
CA GLY A 338 7.10 2.90 -6.53
C GLY A 338 8.12 2.03 -5.81
N LEU A 339 9.07 2.68 -5.17
CA LEU A 339 10.07 2.12 -4.26
C LEU A 339 9.93 2.77 -2.90
N PHE A 340 10.15 2.02 -1.82
CA PHE A 340 10.05 2.50 -0.44
C PHE A 340 11.31 2.23 0.35
N TYR A 341 11.79 3.26 1.05
CA TYR A 341 13.02 3.23 1.83
C TYR A 341 12.73 3.70 3.25
N LYS A 342 12.58 2.73 4.16
CA LYS A 342 12.31 3.00 5.57
C LYS A 342 13.48 3.75 6.22
N LYS A 343 13.19 4.70 7.12
CA LYS A 343 14.25 5.27 7.98
C LYS A 343 14.90 4.19 8.83
N GLY A 344 16.12 4.46 9.30
CA GLY A 344 16.83 3.58 10.22
C GLY A 344 16.07 3.40 11.55
N LYS A 345 16.57 2.49 12.39
CA LYS A 345 15.95 2.14 13.69
C LYS A 345 14.51 1.61 13.51
N GLN A 346 13.67 1.76 14.54
CA GLN A 346 12.28 1.26 14.55
C GLN A 346 11.25 2.29 14.04
N VAL A 347 11.65 3.23 13.18
CA VAL A 347 10.75 4.28 12.65
C VAL A 347 9.87 3.71 11.53
N ALA A 348 8.55 3.85 11.61
CA ALA A 348 7.60 3.23 10.68
C ALA A 348 7.33 4.01 9.38
N GLU A 349 8.01 5.14 9.18
CA GLU A 349 7.96 5.94 7.95
C GLU A 349 9.32 5.99 7.21
N GLY A 350 9.30 6.51 5.99
CA GLY A 350 10.50 6.74 5.21
C GLY A 350 10.27 7.55 3.94
N LEU A 351 11.10 7.24 2.94
CA LEU A 351 11.09 7.87 1.63
C LEU A 351 10.39 6.97 0.63
N SER A 352 9.82 7.57 -0.42
CA SER A 352 9.47 6.82 -1.61
C SER A 352 9.90 7.53 -2.89
N CYS A 353 10.07 6.74 -3.94
CA CYS A 353 10.32 7.23 -5.30
C CYS A 353 9.39 6.49 -6.24
N PHE A 354 8.47 7.23 -6.87
CA PHE A 354 7.64 6.71 -7.95
C PHE A 354 8.18 7.18 -9.30
N TYR A 355 8.16 6.30 -10.31
CA TYR A 355 8.54 6.63 -11.67
C TYR A 355 7.58 6.02 -12.68
N ARG A 356 7.35 6.73 -13.79
CA ARG A 356 6.42 6.31 -14.82
C ARG A 356 7.01 5.22 -15.72
N ARG A 357 6.34 4.06 -15.79
CA ARG A 357 6.84 2.84 -16.45
C ARG A 357 7.03 2.95 -17.96
N ASP A 358 6.16 3.69 -18.64
CA ASP A 358 6.22 3.87 -20.10
C ASP A 358 7.27 4.93 -20.52
N ARG A 359 7.91 5.61 -19.56
CA ARG A 359 8.93 6.64 -19.81
C ARG A 359 10.30 6.31 -19.25
N PHE A 360 10.36 5.48 -18.21
CA PHE A 360 11.59 5.12 -17.52
C PHE A 360 11.68 3.62 -17.27
N LYS A 361 12.81 3.03 -17.69
CA LYS A 361 13.19 1.67 -17.34
C LYS A 361 14.04 1.70 -16.07
N PHE A 362 13.63 0.94 -15.06
CA PHE A 362 14.39 0.77 -13.83
C PHE A 362 15.67 -0.03 -14.08
N LEU A 363 16.82 0.53 -13.67
CA LEU A 363 18.12 -0.13 -13.76
C LEU A 363 18.60 -0.69 -12.40
N GLY A 364 18.06 -0.19 -11.30
CA GLY A 364 18.47 -0.53 -9.94
C GLY A 364 18.31 0.66 -8.99
N ASP A 365 18.70 0.45 -7.74
CA ASP A 365 18.69 1.45 -6.69
C ASP A 365 19.80 1.20 -5.66
N ASP A 366 20.09 2.20 -4.85
CA ASP A 366 20.92 2.09 -3.63
C ASP A 366 20.29 2.96 -2.53
N CYS A 367 20.51 2.59 -1.27
CA CYS A 367 20.09 3.40 -0.13
C CYS A 367 21.09 3.30 1.02
N ILE A 368 21.15 4.37 1.82
CA ILE A 368 22.00 4.43 3.00
C ILE A 368 21.22 4.99 4.19
N VAL A 369 21.36 4.34 5.35
CA VAL A 369 21.11 4.98 6.64
C VAL A 369 22.39 5.73 7.00
N LEU A 370 22.30 7.06 7.12
CA LEU A 370 23.50 7.91 7.18
C LEU A 370 24.40 7.59 8.38
N SER A 371 23.80 7.27 9.54
CA SER A 371 24.55 6.88 10.74
C SER A 371 25.47 5.68 10.51
N ASP A 372 24.96 4.69 9.78
CA ASP A 372 25.65 3.41 9.56
C ASP A 372 26.67 3.54 8.44
N ALA A 373 26.29 4.28 7.38
CA ALA A 373 27.13 4.53 6.22
C ALA A 373 28.37 5.37 6.56
N LEU A 374 28.25 6.36 7.46
CA LEU A 374 29.39 7.20 7.87
C LEU A 374 30.60 6.39 8.37
N LYS A 375 30.35 5.25 9.02
CA LYS A 375 31.43 4.39 9.56
C LYS A 375 31.92 3.34 8.55
N SER A 376 31.07 2.94 7.61
CA SER A 376 31.27 1.72 6.81
C SER A 376 31.54 1.98 5.32
N ARG A 377 31.02 3.08 4.74
CA ARG A 377 31.20 3.40 3.32
C ARG A 377 32.52 4.15 3.11
N SER A 378 33.36 3.64 2.21
CA SER A 378 34.67 4.21 1.88
C SER A 378 34.59 5.67 1.42
N CYS A 379 33.59 6.01 0.61
CA CYS A 379 33.34 7.37 0.12
C CYS A 379 33.08 8.40 1.24
N LEU A 380 32.68 7.94 2.44
CA LEU A 380 32.36 8.79 3.59
C LEU A 380 33.48 8.88 4.63
N GLN A 381 34.55 8.09 4.47
CA GLN A 381 35.66 8.06 5.43
C GLN A 381 36.33 9.44 5.59
N THR A 382 36.37 10.25 4.52
CA THR A 382 36.90 11.62 4.59
C THR A 382 36.11 12.51 5.55
N ILE A 383 34.80 12.32 5.65
CA ILE A 383 33.96 13.04 6.63
C ILE A 383 34.21 12.47 8.02
N TRP A 384 34.14 11.14 8.15
CA TRP A 384 34.28 10.44 9.43
C TRP A 384 35.60 10.75 10.14
N GLU A 385 36.72 10.66 9.43
CA GLU A 385 38.07 10.92 9.95
C GLU A 385 38.23 12.32 10.56
N LYS A 386 37.48 13.31 10.06
CA LYS A 386 37.53 14.67 10.61
C LYS A 386 36.64 14.89 11.83
N ILE A 387 35.64 14.03 12.05
CA ILE A 387 34.66 14.21 13.14
C ILE A 387 34.78 13.16 14.24
N LYS A 388 35.45 12.02 13.99
CA LYS A 388 35.47 10.83 14.86
C LYS A 388 35.93 11.12 16.30
N ASP A 389 36.80 12.10 16.49
CA ASP A 389 37.34 12.47 17.80
C ASP A 389 36.43 13.44 18.57
N ASN A 390 35.41 14.00 17.92
CA ASN A 390 34.40 14.86 18.54
C ASN A 390 33.21 14.01 19.03
N LYS A 391 33.38 13.38 20.19
CA LYS A 391 32.41 12.43 20.74
C LYS A 391 30.97 12.99 20.86
N PRO A 392 30.73 14.19 21.42
CA PRO A 392 29.38 14.76 21.49
C PRO A 392 28.69 14.89 20.13
N LEU A 393 29.44 15.33 19.12
CA LEU A 393 28.95 15.43 17.74
C LEU A 393 28.65 14.07 17.14
N THR A 394 29.58 13.10 17.27
CA THR A 394 29.39 11.78 16.67
C THR A 394 28.22 11.06 17.32
N ASP A 395 28.07 11.15 18.65
CA ASP A 395 26.95 10.53 19.36
C ASP A 395 25.63 11.12 18.87
N ARG A 396 25.56 12.46 18.74
CA ARG A 396 24.39 13.16 18.20
C ARG A 396 24.07 12.75 16.75
N LEU A 397 25.08 12.64 15.89
CA LEU A 397 24.93 12.31 14.46
C LEU A 397 24.55 10.84 14.25
N LEU A 398 25.20 9.92 14.96
CA LEU A 398 25.00 8.47 14.85
C LEU A 398 23.67 8.02 15.47
N ASP A 399 23.11 8.81 16.38
CA ASP A 399 21.79 8.56 16.94
C ASP A 399 20.64 8.95 15.97
N ARG A 400 20.93 9.46 14.77
CA ARG A 400 19.90 9.83 13.78
C ARG A 400 19.54 8.65 12.88
N SER A 401 18.26 8.55 12.54
CA SER A 401 17.72 7.51 11.63
C SER A 401 17.61 7.97 10.16
N THR A 402 18.22 9.11 9.82
CA THR A 402 18.12 9.72 8.48
C THR A 402 18.56 8.73 7.40
N VAL A 403 17.73 8.59 6.38
CA VAL A 403 17.95 7.74 5.21
C VAL A 403 18.10 8.61 3.96
N ALA A 404 18.89 8.14 3.01
CA ALA A 404 18.95 8.65 1.65
C ALA A 404 18.77 7.48 0.67
N SER A 405 18.06 7.72 -0.42
CA SER A 405 17.78 6.72 -1.46
C SER A 405 18.09 7.26 -2.83
N ALA A 406 18.53 6.41 -3.75
CA ALA A 406 18.86 6.76 -5.11
C ALA A 406 18.28 5.71 -6.06
N THR A 407 17.41 6.14 -6.97
CA THR A 407 16.80 5.28 -7.99
C THR A 407 17.45 5.54 -9.34
N PHE A 408 17.87 4.49 -10.04
CA PHE A 408 18.54 4.60 -11.33
C PHE A 408 17.56 4.29 -12.46
N LEU A 409 17.32 5.29 -13.32
CA LEU A 409 16.29 5.26 -14.35
C LEU A 409 16.90 5.52 -15.72
N HIS A 410 16.74 4.58 -16.64
CA HIS A 410 17.07 4.78 -18.06
C HIS A 410 15.86 5.38 -18.77
N SER A 411 16.05 6.53 -19.43
CA SER A 411 14.97 7.17 -20.17
C SER A 411 14.63 6.38 -21.45
N ILE A 412 13.34 6.10 -21.64
CA ILE A 412 12.83 5.48 -22.87
C ILE A 412 12.73 6.53 -23.99
N ASP A 413 12.29 7.75 -23.66
CA ASP A 413 12.16 8.87 -24.60
C ASP A 413 13.52 9.48 -25.02
N ASN A 414 14.56 9.28 -24.21
CA ASN A 414 15.93 9.70 -24.51
C ASN A 414 16.92 8.56 -24.19
N PRO A 415 17.09 7.57 -25.09
CA PRO A 415 17.85 6.35 -24.81
C PRO A 415 19.32 6.55 -24.44
N ASP A 416 19.88 7.74 -24.61
CA ASP A 416 21.25 8.08 -24.21
C ASP A 416 21.36 8.65 -22.79
N GLU A 417 20.23 8.84 -22.10
CA GLU A 417 20.16 9.45 -20.77
C GLU A 417 19.81 8.43 -19.69
N ILE A 418 20.61 8.41 -18.63
CA ILE A 418 20.31 7.74 -17.37
C ILE A 418 20.23 8.79 -16.26
N LEU A 419 19.17 8.71 -15.46
CA LEU A 419 18.96 9.57 -14.31
C LEU A 419 19.26 8.80 -13.02
N ILE A 420 19.99 9.43 -12.11
CA ILE A 420 20.10 9.03 -10.71
C ILE A 420 19.19 9.96 -9.91
N VAL A 421 18.11 9.43 -9.37
CA VAL A 421 17.12 10.20 -8.61
C VAL A 421 17.36 9.99 -7.12
N GLY A 422 18.07 10.93 -6.51
CA GLY A 422 18.28 11.01 -5.07
C GLY A 422 17.04 11.55 -4.34
N ASN A 423 16.76 11.03 -3.16
CA ASN A 423 15.74 11.52 -2.24
C ASN A 423 16.27 11.42 -0.79
N THR A 424 15.98 12.41 0.05
CA THR A 424 16.31 12.37 1.49
C THR A 424 15.36 13.22 2.34
N HIS A 425 15.38 13.00 3.64
CA HIS A 425 14.71 13.83 4.64
C HIS A 425 15.69 14.08 5.81
N LEU A 426 16.33 15.25 5.79
CA LEU A 426 17.38 15.62 6.73
C LEU A 426 16.84 15.93 8.12
N TYR A 427 17.73 15.99 9.11
CA TYR A 427 17.34 16.15 10.50
C TYR A 427 16.63 17.48 10.80
N PHE A 428 15.46 17.40 11.45
CA PHE A 428 14.52 18.51 11.61
C PHE A 428 14.89 19.56 12.68
N HIS A 429 15.69 19.21 13.68
CA HIS A 429 15.79 20.03 14.89
C HIS A 429 16.42 21.40 14.60
N PRO A 430 15.85 22.53 15.07
CA PRO A 430 16.30 23.87 14.67
C PRO A 430 17.79 24.16 14.89
N ASP A 431 18.36 23.79 16.05
CA ASP A 431 19.78 24.00 16.41
C ASP A 431 20.79 23.08 15.67
N ALA A 432 20.33 22.30 14.70
CA ALA A 432 21.09 21.19 14.12
C ALA A 432 21.66 21.48 12.73
N ASP A 433 21.95 22.74 12.41
CA ASP A 433 22.49 23.12 11.09
C ASP A 433 23.78 22.36 10.75
N HIS A 434 24.69 22.22 11.72
CA HIS A 434 25.93 21.43 11.58
C HIS A 434 25.66 19.95 11.29
N ILE A 435 24.62 19.36 11.89
CA ILE A 435 24.21 17.97 11.61
C ILE A 435 23.67 17.87 10.19
N ARG A 436 22.80 18.79 9.77
CA ARG A 436 22.27 18.83 8.40
C ARG A 436 23.37 19.02 7.36
N LEU A 437 24.38 19.85 7.63
CA LEU A 437 25.55 20.01 6.78
C LEU A 437 26.35 18.71 6.61
N LEU A 438 26.62 17.99 7.71
CA LEU A 438 27.32 16.70 7.65
C LEU A 438 26.50 15.64 6.91
N GLN A 439 25.20 15.58 7.17
CA GLN A 439 24.28 14.69 6.46
C GLN A 439 24.22 15.02 4.97
N GLY A 440 24.06 16.29 4.61
CA GLY A 440 24.00 16.75 3.23
C GLY A 440 25.30 16.49 2.46
N GLY A 441 26.45 16.71 3.11
CA GLY A 441 27.75 16.32 2.59
C GLY A 441 27.83 14.81 2.35
N ALA A 442 27.44 13.99 3.32
CA ALA A 442 27.43 12.54 3.17
C ALA A 442 26.56 12.07 1.98
N VAL A 443 25.38 12.69 1.79
CA VAL A 443 24.53 12.42 0.63
C VAL A 443 25.24 12.75 -0.69
N ILE A 444 25.94 13.89 -0.79
CA ILE A 444 26.70 14.25 -2.00
C ILE A 444 27.81 13.22 -2.28
N TYR A 445 28.65 12.90 -1.30
CA TYR A 445 29.77 11.97 -1.51
C TYR A 445 29.28 10.57 -1.92
N TRP A 446 28.18 10.12 -1.34
CA TRP A 446 27.54 8.86 -1.73
C TRP A 446 26.95 8.92 -3.15
N LEU A 447 26.26 10.00 -3.53
CA LEU A 447 25.76 10.15 -4.89
C LEU A 447 26.89 10.26 -5.92
N MET A 448 28.03 10.86 -5.57
CA MET A 448 29.22 10.91 -6.42
C MET A 448 29.81 9.52 -6.66
N GLU A 449 29.90 8.68 -5.62
CA GLU A 449 30.31 7.28 -5.76
C GLU A 449 29.37 6.52 -6.74
N ILE A 450 28.06 6.68 -6.58
CA ILE A 450 27.07 6.10 -7.50
C ILE A 450 27.28 6.62 -8.93
N LEU A 451 27.45 7.93 -9.09
CA LEU A 451 27.63 8.58 -10.38
C LEU A 451 28.86 8.02 -11.12
N ASP A 452 29.99 7.87 -10.42
CA ASP A 452 31.22 7.34 -10.99
C ASP A 452 31.09 5.85 -11.34
N ASN A 453 30.41 5.06 -10.51
CA ASN A 453 30.09 3.66 -10.80
C ASN A 453 29.19 3.54 -12.04
N MET A 454 28.16 4.39 -12.16
CA MET A 454 27.25 4.39 -13.30
C MET A 454 27.93 4.85 -14.59
N ARG A 455 28.81 5.87 -14.53
CA ARG A 455 29.64 6.29 -15.68
C ARG A 455 30.58 5.17 -16.14
N SER A 456 31.16 4.43 -15.21
CA SER A 456 32.02 3.29 -15.52
C SER A 456 31.25 2.13 -16.16
N LYS A 457 30.03 1.85 -15.67
CA LYS A 457 29.17 0.78 -16.19
C LYS A 457 28.52 1.13 -17.53
N TYR A 458 28.25 2.41 -17.79
CA TYR A 458 27.58 2.91 -18.99
C TYR A 458 28.36 4.07 -19.64
N PRO A 459 29.58 3.83 -20.17
CA PRO A 459 30.48 4.89 -20.63
C PRO A 459 29.94 5.71 -21.82
N ASN A 460 29.02 5.12 -22.59
CA ASN A 460 28.40 5.76 -23.76
C ASN A 460 27.06 6.44 -23.43
N LYS A 461 26.70 6.57 -22.15
CA LYS A 461 25.45 7.20 -21.71
C LYS A 461 25.75 8.46 -20.92
N ARG A 462 24.92 9.48 -21.12
CA ARG A 462 24.89 10.64 -20.24
C ARG A 462 24.22 10.24 -18.94
N ILE A 463 24.91 10.46 -17.82
CA ILE A 463 24.39 10.21 -16.48
C ILE A 463 24.15 11.57 -15.80
N SER A 464 22.90 11.85 -15.45
CA SER A 464 22.49 13.08 -14.75
C SER A 464 21.91 12.76 -13.37
N VAL A 465 22.01 13.70 -12.44
CA VAL A 465 21.54 13.53 -11.06
C VAL A 465 20.39 14.50 -10.79
N ILE A 466 19.34 14.01 -10.13
CA ILE A 466 18.27 14.82 -9.55
C ILE A 466 18.28 14.54 -8.06
N LEU A 467 18.43 15.55 -7.22
CA LEU A 467 18.33 15.41 -5.77
C LEU A 467 17.06 16.09 -5.26
N CYS A 468 16.07 15.28 -4.87
CA CYS A 468 14.87 15.70 -4.17
C CYS A 468 15.05 15.56 -2.67
N GLY A 469 14.18 16.20 -1.89
CA GLY A 469 14.14 15.98 -0.46
C GLY A 469 13.47 17.07 0.34
N ASP A 470 13.25 16.75 1.61
CA ASP A 470 13.04 17.73 2.66
C ASP A 470 14.37 17.95 3.38
N PHE A 471 14.98 19.10 3.15
CA PHE A 471 16.31 19.40 3.69
C PHE A 471 16.24 20.06 5.08
N ASN A 472 15.04 20.33 5.62
CA ASN A 472 14.84 21.04 6.88
C ASN A 472 15.74 22.30 7.02
N SER A 473 15.94 23.01 5.89
CA SER A 473 16.87 24.12 5.79
C SER A 473 16.34 25.17 4.82
N VAL A 474 16.47 26.43 5.21
CA VAL A 474 16.08 27.58 4.38
C VAL A 474 17.24 27.98 3.45
N PRO A 475 16.99 28.81 2.41
CA PRO A 475 18.04 29.20 1.46
C PRO A 475 19.26 29.92 2.07
N SER A 476 19.14 30.49 3.27
CA SER A 476 20.26 31.12 3.98
C SER A 476 21.15 30.14 4.75
N CYS A 477 20.75 28.88 4.91
CA CYS A 477 21.53 27.85 5.60
C CYS A 477 22.70 27.38 4.72
N GLY A 478 23.78 26.95 5.37
CA GLY A 478 24.99 26.46 4.72
C GLY A 478 24.77 25.26 3.79
N ILE A 479 23.75 24.44 4.02
CA ILE A 479 23.44 23.33 3.13
C ILE A 479 23.00 23.78 1.74
N TYR A 480 22.26 24.89 1.66
CA TYR A 480 21.85 25.44 0.38
C TYR A 480 23.07 25.93 -0.40
N GLN A 481 24.02 26.57 0.29
CA GLN A 481 25.32 26.94 -0.29
C GLN A 481 26.10 25.70 -0.75
N LEU A 482 26.16 24.64 0.07
CA LEU A 482 26.83 23.39 -0.30
C LEU A 482 26.25 22.80 -1.59
N TYR A 483 24.93 22.72 -1.71
CA TYR A 483 24.26 22.12 -2.87
C TYR A 483 24.33 22.98 -4.14
N THR A 484 24.31 24.30 -4.00
CA THR A 484 24.31 25.21 -5.17
C THR A 484 25.71 25.62 -5.63
N THR A 485 26.70 25.60 -4.74
CA THR A 485 28.08 26.04 -5.04
C THR A 485 29.11 24.92 -4.97
N GLY A 486 28.76 23.77 -4.38
CA GLY A 486 29.71 22.72 -4.10
C GLY A 486 30.71 23.09 -2.99
N ALA A 487 30.38 24.03 -2.11
CA ALA A 487 31.28 24.47 -1.04
C ALA A 487 30.54 24.77 0.27
N SER A 488 31.16 24.37 1.38
CA SER A 488 30.73 24.70 2.75
C SER A 488 31.93 25.24 3.55
N PRO A 489 32.24 26.55 3.45
CA PRO A 489 33.45 27.13 4.03
C PRO A 489 33.45 27.10 5.57
N SER A 490 34.64 27.27 6.17
CA SER A 490 34.83 27.32 7.64
C SER A 490 34.02 28.35 8.35
N SER A 491 33.81 29.45 7.65
CA SER A 491 33.21 30.66 8.18
C SER A 491 31.70 30.54 8.32
N LEU A 492 31.08 29.46 7.82
CA LEU A 492 29.64 29.24 7.95
C LEU A 492 29.23 29.24 9.42
N PRO A 493 28.23 30.05 9.80
CA PRO A 493 27.72 30.09 11.18
C PRO A 493 27.10 28.75 11.59
N ASP A 494 26.58 27.99 10.63
CA ASP A 494 25.96 26.67 10.79
C ASP A 494 26.85 25.68 11.56
N TRP A 495 28.18 25.76 11.42
CA TRP A 495 29.13 24.91 12.17
C TRP A 495 29.16 25.19 13.68
N LYS A 496 28.51 26.27 14.13
CA LYS A 496 28.46 26.74 15.52
C LYS A 496 27.05 26.71 16.12
N SER A 497 26.08 26.05 15.46
CA SER A 497 24.66 26.06 15.84
C SER A 497 24.32 25.39 17.18
N SER A 498 25.25 24.66 17.82
CA SER A 498 25.08 24.11 19.17
C SER A 498 26.40 24.00 19.95
N GLU A 499 26.34 23.63 21.23
CA GLU A 499 27.52 23.39 22.09
C GLU A 499 28.44 22.26 21.58
N CYS A 500 27.95 21.36 20.73
CA CYS A 500 28.71 20.30 20.05
C CYS A 500 29.55 20.86 18.88
N LYS A 501 30.38 21.87 19.16
CA LYS A 501 31.16 22.63 18.17
C LYS A 501 32.11 21.75 17.39
N ILE A 502 32.30 22.06 16.11
CA ILE A 502 33.35 21.46 15.30
C ILE A 502 34.52 22.43 15.16
N ASN A 503 35.64 22.12 15.80
CA ASN A 503 36.91 22.80 15.53
C ASN A 503 37.60 22.12 14.32
N ASN A 504 38.03 22.89 13.32
CA ASN A 504 38.94 22.47 12.24
C ASN A 504 38.43 21.46 11.17
N LEU A 505 37.19 21.54 10.68
CA LEU A 505 36.78 20.78 9.48
C LEU A 505 37.32 21.35 8.15
N CYS A 506 37.78 22.59 8.15
CA CYS A 506 37.39 23.51 7.08
C CYS A 506 38.39 23.76 5.95
N ASN A 507 39.64 23.30 6.05
CA ASN A 507 40.64 23.60 5.02
C ASN A 507 40.65 22.63 3.82
N LYS A 508 39.72 21.66 3.75
CA LYS A 508 39.62 20.69 2.65
C LYS A 508 38.20 20.15 2.47
N PHE A 509 37.19 21.01 2.32
CA PHE A 509 35.82 20.59 1.97
C PHE A 509 35.49 20.78 0.49
N LEU A 510 36.49 20.60 -0.40
CA LEU A 510 36.44 20.43 -1.87
C LEU A 510 37.41 21.38 -2.60
N PRO A 511 38.64 20.95 -2.96
CA PRO A 511 39.30 21.55 -4.10
C PRO A 511 38.64 20.98 -5.36
N ASN A 512 37.83 21.80 -6.04
CA ASN A 512 37.29 21.57 -7.37
C ASN A 512 36.31 20.38 -7.51
N CYS A 513 35.10 20.50 -6.96
CA CYS A 513 33.94 19.96 -7.67
C CYS A 513 33.83 20.75 -8.98
N ARG A 514 34.29 20.17 -10.09
CA ARG A 514 34.15 20.77 -11.43
C ARG A 514 32.68 21.11 -11.64
N LYS A 515 32.43 22.35 -12.08
CA LYS A 515 31.12 22.86 -12.49
C LYS A 515 30.34 21.78 -13.26
N GLY A 516 29.20 21.35 -12.73
CA GLY A 516 28.31 20.38 -13.36
C GLY A 516 27.90 19.24 -12.43
N ILE A 517 27.14 19.57 -11.38
CA ILE A 517 26.02 18.72 -10.96
C ILE A 517 24.81 19.18 -11.76
#